data_AF-A0AAE6X2J6-F1
#
_entry.id   AF-A0AAE6X2J6-F1
#
_cell.length_a   1.000
_cell.length_b   1.000
_cell.length_c   1.000
_cell.angle_alpha   90.00
_cell.angle_beta   90.00
_cell.angle_gamma   90.00
#
_symmetry.space_group_name_H-M   'P 1'
#
loop_
_entity.id
_entity.type
_entity.pdbx_description
1 polymer ?
#
loop_
_entity_poly.entity_id
_entity_poly.type
_entity_poly.pdbx_seq_one_letter_code
_entity_poly.pdbx_strand_id
1 'polypeptide(L)'
;MEINTLKTKNNFHNYITIKQADNTSPIELLLCGNDGSQLTNLNTTCTVTLLDTVDNQIRQKSTEKIVGGVLSFKVKNALKANNHNLEVTLSDGSKYPSDGDFTILVSKSHTDRELEIINTMTYDDAVKKLVENVVTDFVEEKFNNLSSEDQNMVEIIEARNGNPSLKDRLGGIDKNQRRIYEQPDYIKKLIDLVHFDEVHVKKSSEESFAISNYNRTTGRHLTNVFTKNKNDDYIILSQSYVGSSTVSELPRDYKNYEKVNGNFDTTYPANFTTEIGAKIRVQLSGTEIYMKRYGDNRGGVWEFVIDGDTNRKIQVSTFKSTTGTDDYKIIGGLEDKVHTVEATFIGNDPSNAPTGGTSRGWVYYSASVETTRTFYSRVTNINMSNEKLINVANSNKDFAWLIRKAGSSDEYFFVPEHNGIGTAFKINEPQLLLDGKAITVFDKNIGVSQIGKKFVINQSVYGRDPVSKENLLRIDTVYEVSLNSSVRSLGKIQALTDIEIKDGYNLMLPVYNDSARRLKTSRYNYYPTIKNDGSHTNLIEEKDDTSSYIFTSDVNTNLFSALMIHDVLHSLRTGLEGKFPEGNRTWIEHRLNSTMQKLYNSIFRYGVMKANQTITFDGTFLSGELNNIHNLM
;
A
#
# COMPACT_ATOMS: atom_id res chain seq x y z
N MET A 1 28.34 30.21 21.43
CA MET A 1 27.66 29.59 20.27
C MET A 1 27.34 28.19 20.70
N GLU A 2 26.09 27.96 21.12
CA GLU A 2 25.63 26.60 21.36
C GLU A 2 25.47 25.92 20.00
N ILE A 3 26.02 24.72 19.93
CA ILE A 3 26.02 23.84 18.78
C ILE A 3 24.93 22.82 19.12
N ASN A 4 23.89 22.65 18.31
CA ASN A 4 22.77 21.78 18.72
C ASN A 4 22.40 20.72 17.69
N THR A 5 22.92 20.80 16.46
CA THR A 5 22.48 19.89 15.39
C THR A 5 23.61 19.47 14.46
N LEU A 6 23.43 18.31 13.83
CA LEU A 6 24.25 17.80 12.73
C LEU A 6 23.42 17.79 11.45
N LYS A 7 24.06 18.05 10.30
CA LYS A 7 23.46 17.90 8.95
C LYS A 7 24.45 17.21 8.04
N THR A 8 23.99 16.53 6.99
CA THR A 8 24.92 16.01 5.98
C THR A 8 25.36 17.12 5.03
N LYS A 9 26.56 17.02 4.47
CA LYS A 9 27.09 18.03 3.53
C LYS A 9 26.24 18.18 2.26
N ASN A 10 25.59 17.11 1.83
CA ASN A 10 24.87 17.06 0.55
C ASN A 10 23.33 17.10 0.71
N ASN A 11 22.76 16.86 1.91
CA ASN A 11 21.32 16.79 2.15
C ASN A 11 20.92 17.31 3.56
N PHE A 12 19.70 17.87 3.68
CA PHE A 12 19.10 18.27 4.95
C PHE A 12 18.32 17.12 5.62
N HIS A 13 19.04 16.15 6.18
CA HIS A 13 18.45 15.02 6.91
C HIS A 13 19.16 14.80 8.25
N ASN A 14 18.40 14.37 9.27
CA ASN A 14 18.92 13.97 10.58
C ASN A 14 19.44 12.52 10.58
N TYR A 15 19.59 11.91 9.41
CA TYR A 15 20.08 10.54 9.30
C TYR A 15 20.86 10.29 8.01
N ILE A 16 21.65 9.21 8.02
CA ILE A 16 22.45 8.73 6.88
C ILE A 16 22.17 7.26 6.67
N THR A 17 21.91 6.85 5.42
CA THR A 17 21.85 5.42 5.07
C THR A 17 23.20 4.96 4.53
N ILE A 18 23.74 3.90 5.10
CA ILE A 18 24.95 3.25 4.59
C ILE A 18 24.65 1.82 4.12
N LYS A 19 25.34 1.41 3.05
CA LYS A 19 25.41 0.01 2.62
C LYS A 19 26.64 -0.60 3.27
N GLN A 20 26.52 -1.81 3.84
CA GLN A 20 27.63 -2.44 4.59
C GLN A 20 28.91 -2.61 3.74
N ALA A 21 28.79 -2.68 2.41
CA ALA A 21 29.90 -2.78 1.48
C ALA A 21 30.65 -1.46 1.20
N ASP A 22 30.11 -0.30 1.63
CA ASP A 22 30.76 0.99 1.45
C ASP A 22 31.59 1.38 2.68
N ASN A 23 32.76 0.76 2.81
CA ASN A 23 33.78 1.15 3.80
C ASN A 23 34.79 2.17 3.22
N THR A 24 34.55 2.65 1.99
CA THR A 24 35.51 3.48 1.25
C THR A 24 35.16 4.95 1.26
N SER A 25 33.86 5.29 1.26
CA SER A 25 33.39 6.68 1.20
C SER A 25 33.40 7.36 2.57
N PRO A 26 33.97 8.57 2.69
CA PRO A 26 33.83 9.37 3.91
C PRO A 26 32.40 9.89 4.06
N ILE A 27 31.88 9.84 5.29
CA ILE A 27 30.69 10.54 5.72
C ILE A 27 31.10 11.98 6.08
N GLU A 28 30.48 12.95 5.40
CA GLU A 28 30.71 14.37 5.67
C GLU A 28 29.49 15.02 6.34
N LEU A 29 29.74 15.62 7.51
CA LEU A 29 28.75 16.27 8.37
C LEU A 29 29.10 17.74 8.60
N LEU A 30 28.07 18.57 8.65
CA LEU A 30 28.13 19.97 9.04
C LEU A 30 27.66 20.09 10.48
N LEU A 31 28.47 20.74 11.31
CA LEU A 31 28.13 21.08 12.70
C LEU A 31 27.43 22.44 12.70
N CYS A 32 26.21 22.46 13.24
CA CYS A 32 25.33 23.61 13.17
C CYS A 32 24.98 24.16 14.56
N GLY A 33 24.86 25.50 14.63
CA GLY A 33 24.37 26.21 15.81
C GLY A 33 22.87 25.98 16.06
N ASN A 34 22.36 26.54 17.14
CA ASN A 34 20.93 26.46 17.51
C ASN A 34 19.99 27.05 16.45
N ASP A 35 20.49 27.99 15.65
CA ASP A 35 19.77 28.61 14.53
C ASP A 35 19.87 27.79 13.23
N GLY A 36 20.53 26.63 13.28
CA GLY A 36 20.74 25.75 12.14
C GLY A 36 21.81 26.23 11.15
N SER A 37 22.52 27.33 11.44
CA SER A 37 23.64 27.83 10.64
C SER A 37 24.90 26.99 10.86
N GLN A 38 25.72 26.81 9.82
CA GLN A 38 27.00 26.10 9.95
C GLN A 38 27.98 26.91 10.79
N LEU A 39 28.68 26.23 11.70
CA LEU A 39 29.68 26.83 12.56
C LEU A 39 31.04 26.88 11.85
N THR A 40 31.15 27.77 10.86
CA THR A 40 32.32 27.87 9.97
C THR A 40 33.64 28.17 10.68
N ASN A 41 33.61 28.65 11.93
CA ASN A 41 34.80 28.96 12.73
C ASN A 41 35.26 27.80 13.64
N LEU A 42 34.51 26.69 13.68
CA LEU A 42 34.83 25.56 14.55
C LEU A 42 35.96 24.71 13.95
N ASN A 43 37.09 24.64 14.65
CA ASN A 43 38.27 23.86 14.27
C ASN A 43 38.82 23.15 15.50
N THR A 44 38.53 21.86 15.67
CA THR A 44 38.93 21.10 16.86
C THR A 44 39.00 19.60 16.59
N THR A 45 39.54 18.84 17.55
CA THR A 45 39.47 17.37 17.55
C THR A 45 38.20 16.92 18.27
N CYS A 46 37.61 15.83 17.80
CA CYS A 46 36.40 15.24 18.36
C CYS A 46 36.48 13.72 18.42
N THR A 47 35.57 13.12 19.17
CA THR A 47 35.34 11.68 19.23
C THR A 47 34.00 11.38 18.56
N VAL A 48 34.01 10.53 17.55
CA VAL A 48 32.80 10.03 16.89
C VAL A 48 32.47 8.65 17.44
N THR A 49 31.24 8.46 17.90
CA THR A 49 30.74 7.21 18.46
C THR A 49 29.50 6.75 17.70
N LEU A 50 29.49 5.47 17.30
CA LEU A 50 28.33 4.79 16.72
C LEU A 50 27.80 3.77 17.71
N LEU A 51 26.57 4.00 18.20
CA LEU A 51 25.89 3.16 19.17
C LEU A 51 24.75 2.39 18.50
N ASP A 52 24.76 1.06 18.56
CA ASP A 52 23.64 0.24 18.09
C ASP A 52 22.43 0.45 19.01
N THR A 53 21.29 0.87 18.46
CA THR A 53 20.09 1.21 19.23
C THR A 53 19.32 0.01 19.76
N VAL A 54 19.60 -1.20 19.25
CA VAL A 54 18.88 -2.42 19.66
C VAL A 54 19.53 -3.04 20.88
N ASP A 55 20.86 -3.18 20.88
CA ASP A 55 21.59 -3.81 21.97
C ASP A 55 22.50 -2.86 22.77
N ASN A 56 22.44 -1.56 22.48
CA ASN A 56 23.19 -0.50 23.17
C ASN A 56 24.71 -0.72 23.19
N GLN A 57 25.25 -1.42 22.19
CA GLN A 57 26.68 -1.65 22.04
C GLN A 57 27.33 -0.58 21.16
N ILE A 58 28.48 -0.07 21.58
CA ILE A 58 29.31 0.83 20.75
C ILE A 58 29.93 -0.01 19.64
N ARG A 59 29.53 0.25 18.39
CA ARG A 59 30.07 -0.42 17.20
C ARG A 59 31.33 0.23 16.68
N GLN A 60 31.46 1.53 16.86
CA GLN A 60 32.66 2.25 16.48
C GLN A 60 32.87 3.43 17.42
N LYS A 61 34.14 3.67 17.76
CA LYS A 61 34.60 4.89 18.39
C LYS A 61 35.88 5.34 17.70
N SER A 62 35.91 6.55 17.15
CA SER A 62 37.09 7.08 16.45
C SER A 62 37.37 8.53 16.83
N THR A 63 38.63 8.92 16.74
CA THR A 63 39.07 10.31 16.94
C THR A 63 39.21 10.97 15.58
N GLU A 64 38.50 12.07 15.38
CA GLU A 64 38.38 12.76 14.08
C GLU A 64 38.63 14.26 14.26
N LYS A 65 38.84 14.97 13.14
CA LYS A 65 39.02 16.43 13.14
C LYS A 65 37.84 17.13 12.49
N ILE A 66 37.45 18.26 13.08
CA ILE A 66 36.52 19.22 12.50
C ILE A 66 37.32 20.38 11.93
N VAL A 67 37.06 20.72 10.67
CA VAL A 67 37.69 21.84 9.97
C VAL A 67 36.58 22.71 9.38
N GLY A 68 36.52 23.98 9.80
CA GLY A 68 35.50 24.93 9.34
C GLY A 68 34.06 24.48 9.63
N GLY A 69 33.83 23.80 10.76
CA GLY A 69 32.53 23.21 11.08
C GLY A 69 32.16 21.97 10.27
N VAL A 70 33.07 21.41 9.48
CA VAL A 70 32.87 20.15 8.73
C VAL A 70 33.62 19.01 9.41
N LEU A 71 32.90 17.95 9.77
CA LEU A 71 33.43 16.67 10.21
C LEU A 71 33.42 15.69 9.03
N SER A 72 34.54 15.03 8.77
CA SER A 72 34.63 13.93 7.81
C SER A 72 35.18 12.69 8.50
N PHE A 73 34.45 11.57 8.46
CA PHE A 73 34.88 10.32 9.08
C PHE A 73 34.47 9.11 8.25
N LYS A 74 35.07 7.94 8.51
CA LYS A 74 34.73 6.68 7.83
C LYS A 74 34.21 5.66 8.80
N VAL A 75 33.24 4.86 8.37
CA VAL A 75 32.83 3.64 9.08
C VAL A 75 33.82 2.54 8.73
N LYS A 76 34.59 2.08 9.72
CA LYS A 76 35.66 1.09 9.58
C LYS A 76 35.24 -0.30 10.07
N ASN A 77 34.31 -0.34 11.02
CA ASN A 77 33.82 -1.58 11.60
C ASN A 77 32.56 -2.06 10.87
N ALA A 78 32.38 -3.37 10.76
CA ALA A 78 31.11 -3.93 10.33
C ALA A 78 30.02 -3.53 11.33
N LEU A 79 28.98 -2.86 10.84
CA LEU A 79 27.81 -2.51 11.64
C LEU A 79 26.73 -3.59 11.46
N LYS A 80 25.92 -3.82 12.50
CA LYS A 80 24.70 -4.63 12.36
C LYS A 80 23.69 -3.90 11.49
N ALA A 81 22.78 -4.62 10.85
CA ALA A 81 21.69 -4.02 10.07
C ALA A 81 20.57 -3.44 10.97
N ASN A 82 20.95 -2.52 11.84
CA ASN A 82 20.13 -1.84 12.83
C ASN A 82 20.29 -0.32 12.67
N ASN A 83 19.41 0.43 13.33
CA ASN A 83 19.63 1.86 13.53
C ASN A 83 20.77 2.07 14.52
N HIS A 84 21.67 3.01 14.22
CA HIS A 84 22.75 3.40 15.09
C HIS A 84 22.66 4.88 15.42
N ASN A 85 22.83 5.27 16.68
CA ASN A 85 22.97 6.68 17.03
C ASN A 85 24.41 7.13 16.79
N LEU A 86 24.55 8.28 16.14
CA LEU A 86 25.82 8.98 15.97
C LEU A 86 25.96 10.04 17.06
N GLU A 87 27.02 9.95 17.86
CA GLU A 87 27.40 10.98 18.82
C GLU A 87 28.79 11.52 18.47
N VAL A 88 28.91 12.84 18.39
CA VAL A 88 30.17 13.57 18.24
C VAL A 88 30.46 14.28 19.56
N THR A 89 31.51 13.89 20.27
CA THR A 89 31.95 14.50 21.52
C THR A 89 33.19 15.35 21.28
N LEU A 90 33.17 16.65 21.60
CA LEU A 90 34.34 17.53 21.49
C LEU A 90 35.27 17.40 22.70
N SER A 91 36.46 17.99 22.60
CA SER A 91 37.48 17.99 23.65
C SER A 91 37.05 18.62 24.98
N ASP A 92 36.08 19.53 24.96
CA ASP A 92 35.49 20.16 26.15
C ASP A 92 34.37 19.32 26.78
N GLY A 93 34.08 18.14 26.23
CA GLY A 93 33.04 17.23 26.70
C GLY A 93 31.64 17.50 26.13
N SER A 94 31.48 18.52 25.31
CA SER A 94 30.21 18.81 24.64
C SER A 94 29.86 17.74 23.59
N LYS A 95 28.57 17.38 23.50
CA LYS A 95 28.06 16.26 22.69
C LYS A 95 27.08 16.72 21.63
N TYR A 96 27.14 16.08 20.45
CA TYR A 96 26.35 16.44 19.28
C TYR A 96 25.81 15.22 18.52
N PRO A 97 24.54 15.26 18.07
CA PRO A 97 23.54 16.24 18.51
C PRO A 97 23.26 16.07 20.01
N SER A 98 22.83 17.13 20.69
CA SER A 98 22.66 17.12 22.15
C SER A 98 21.47 16.26 22.61
N ASP A 99 20.52 15.98 21.71
CA ASP A 99 19.35 15.12 21.88
C ASP A 99 19.60 13.65 21.47
N GLY A 100 20.74 13.35 20.84
CA GLY A 100 21.05 12.02 20.30
C GLY A 100 20.28 11.65 19.02
N ASP A 101 19.59 12.60 18.39
CA ASP A 101 18.59 12.36 17.34
C ASP A 101 19.18 12.28 15.91
N PHE A 102 20.47 11.94 15.80
CA PHE A 102 21.15 11.75 14.51
C PHE A 102 21.46 10.27 14.26
N THR A 103 20.75 9.67 13.32
CA THR A 103 20.75 8.22 13.12
C THR A 103 21.55 7.78 11.89
N ILE A 104 22.31 6.69 11.99
CA ILE A 104 22.85 5.95 10.85
C ILE A 104 22.00 4.70 10.63
N LEU A 105 21.35 4.63 9.48
CA LEU A 105 20.59 3.48 9.01
C LEU A 105 21.52 2.55 8.27
N VAL A 106 21.68 1.32 8.76
CA VAL A 106 22.55 0.32 8.15
C VAL A 106 21.69 -0.70 7.43
N SER A 107 21.82 -0.74 6.10
CA SER A 107 21.13 -1.76 5.31
C SER A 107 21.79 -3.14 5.47
N LYS A 108 20.97 -4.20 5.42
CA LYS A 108 21.46 -5.58 5.35
C LYS A 108 22.43 -5.73 4.18
N SER A 109 23.52 -6.46 4.39
CA SER A 109 24.44 -6.79 3.29
C SER A 109 23.77 -7.73 2.29
N HIS A 110 24.32 -7.82 1.07
CA HIS A 110 23.86 -8.79 0.09
C HIS A 110 23.96 -10.21 0.66
N THR A 111 25.08 -10.51 1.32
CA THR A 111 25.37 -11.79 1.96
C THR A 111 24.40 -12.13 3.10
N ASP A 112 24.02 -11.16 3.95
CA ASP A 112 23.04 -11.38 5.02
C ASP A 112 21.64 -11.65 4.46
N ARG A 113 21.30 -10.98 3.35
CA ARG A 113 20.02 -11.19 2.67
C ARG A 113 19.96 -12.54 1.96
N GLU A 114 21.06 -12.96 1.36
CA GLU A 114 21.22 -14.30 0.77
C GLU A 114 21.13 -15.39 1.84
N LEU A 115 21.80 -15.22 2.98
CA LEU A 115 21.73 -16.13 4.12
C LEU A 115 20.32 -16.22 4.70
N GLU A 116 19.60 -15.11 4.81
CA GLU A 116 18.20 -15.11 5.24
C GLU A 116 17.30 -15.85 4.25
N ILE A 117 17.50 -15.66 2.94
CA ILE A 117 16.78 -16.39 1.88
C ILE A 117 17.10 -17.88 1.93
N ILE A 118 18.36 -18.26 2.16
CA ILE A 118 18.80 -19.65 2.28
C ILE A 118 18.20 -20.30 3.53
N ASN A 119 18.22 -19.60 4.67
CA ASN A 119 17.71 -20.11 5.94
C ASN A 119 16.18 -20.15 6.03
N THR A 120 15.48 -19.42 5.15
CA THR A 120 14.01 -19.41 5.07
C THR A 120 13.45 -20.24 3.93
N MET A 121 14.31 -20.77 3.04
CA MET A 121 13.87 -21.67 1.96
C MET A 121 13.54 -23.06 2.49
N THR A 122 12.43 -23.60 2.02
CA THR A 122 12.12 -25.01 2.18
C THR A 122 13.02 -25.85 1.27
N TYR A 123 13.20 -27.13 1.60
CA TYR A 123 13.99 -28.06 0.77
C TYR A 123 13.50 -28.09 -0.68
N ASP A 124 12.18 -28.05 -0.89
CA ASP A 124 11.57 -28.08 -2.22
C ASP A 124 11.84 -26.79 -3.02
N ASP A 125 11.85 -25.62 -2.36
CA ASP A 125 12.20 -24.35 -2.99
C ASP A 125 13.69 -24.28 -3.35
N ALA A 126 14.55 -24.86 -2.51
CA ALA A 126 15.99 -24.95 -2.76
C ALA A 126 16.28 -25.86 -3.97
N VAL A 127 15.63 -27.02 -4.06
CA VAL A 127 15.73 -27.93 -5.21
C VAL A 127 15.21 -27.26 -6.48
N LYS A 128 14.09 -26.54 -6.41
CA LYS A 128 13.51 -25.84 -7.57
C LYS A 128 14.45 -24.76 -8.12
N LYS A 129 15.07 -23.95 -7.26
CA LYS A 129 16.08 -22.97 -7.68
C LYS A 129 17.35 -23.62 -8.22
N LEU A 130 17.78 -24.75 -7.64
CA LEU A 130 18.93 -25.50 -8.15
C LEU A 130 18.66 -26.02 -9.57
N VAL A 131 17.43 -26.52 -9.81
CA VAL A 131 16.98 -26.97 -11.14
C VAL A 131 16.89 -25.80 -12.12
N GLU A 132 16.38 -24.64 -11.72
CA GLU A 132 16.35 -23.43 -12.55
C GLU A 132 17.76 -22.97 -12.97
N ASN A 133 18.73 -22.97 -12.05
CA ASN A 133 20.11 -22.62 -12.37
C ASN A 133 20.78 -23.65 -13.29
N VAL A 134 20.62 -24.95 -13.04
CA VAL A 134 21.17 -26.01 -13.91
C VAL A 134 20.57 -25.94 -15.32
N VAL A 135 19.27 -25.62 -15.45
CA VAL A 135 18.62 -25.40 -16.75
C VAL A 135 19.17 -24.13 -17.41
N THR A 136 19.42 -23.07 -16.65
CA THR A 136 19.96 -21.81 -17.18
C THR A 136 21.39 -22.00 -17.71
N ASP A 137 22.26 -22.67 -16.93
CA ASP A 137 23.64 -22.96 -17.32
C ASP A 137 23.69 -23.91 -18.55
N PHE A 138 22.82 -24.92 -18.60
CA PHE A 138 22.72 -25.84 -19.74
C PHE A 138 22.18 -25.14 -21.01
N VAL A 139 21.22 -24.22 -20.85
CA VAL A 139 20.69 -23.40 -21.94
C VAL A 139 21.76 -22.43 -22.43
N GLU A 140 22.50 -21.78 -21.53
CA GLU A 140 23.59 -20.84 -21.87
C GLU A 140 24.76 -21.54 -22.56
N GLU A 141 25.12 -22.76 -22.14
CA GLU A 141 26.12 -23.61 -22.81
C GLU A 141 25.66 -24.00 -24.22
N LYS A 142 24.41 -24.44 -24.40
CA LYS A 142 23.82 -24.73 -25.72
C LYS A 142 23.72 -23.48 -26.60
N PHE A 143 23.43 -22.33 -26.00
CA PHE A 143 23.28 -21.05 -26.70
C PHE A 143 24.64 -20.51 -27.18
N ASN A 144 25.68 -20.62 -26.34
CA ASN A 144 27.04 -20.26 -26.70
C ASN A 144 27.58 -21.14 -27.84
N ASN A 145 27.29 -22.44 -27.81
CA ASN A 145 27.65 -23.39 -28.88
C ASN A 145 26.91 -23.15 -30.21
N LEU A 146 25.74 -22.49 -30.20
CA LEU A 146 25.01 -22.08 -31.41
C LEU A 146 25.42 -20.68 -31.92
N SER A 147 26.13 -19.91 -31.10
CA SER A 147 26.51 -18.52 -31.40
C SER A 147 27.98 -18.33 -31.80
N SER A 148 28.80 -19.38 -31.67
CA SER A 148 30.22 -19.34 -32.03
C SER A 148 30.41 -19.31 -33.56
N GLU A 149 31.31 -18.43 -34.00
CA GLU A 149 31.56 -18.06 -35.41
C GLU A 149 32.21 -19.16 -36.28
N ASP A 150 32.34 -20.39 -35.79
CA ASP A 150 33.13 -21.44 -36.45
C ASP A 150 32.34 -22.45 -37.30
N GLN A 151 31.09 -22.17 -37.65
CA GLN A 151 30.34 -23.03 -38.58
C GLN A 151 30.15 -22.38 -39.95
N ASN A 152 31.13 -22.63 -40.83
CA ASN A 152 31.04 -22.48 -42.29
C ASN A 152 30.04 -23.49 -42.91
N MET A 153 28.79 -23.51 -42.43
CA MET A 153 27.72 -24.34 -42.98
C MET A 153 26.97 -23.56 -44.07
N VAL A 154 27.15 -23.97 -45.32
CA VAL A 154 26.55 -23.36 -46.52
C VAL A 154 25.01 -23.28 -46.42
N GLU A 155 24.36 -24.24 -45.78
CA GLU A 155 22.90 -24.26 -45.57
C GLU A 155 22.37 -23.08 -44.73
N ILE A 156 23.14 -22.60 -43.74
CA ILE A 156 22.71 -21.49 -42.88
C ILE A 156 22.81 -20.15 -43.62
N ILE A 157 23.75 -20.02 -44.56
CA ILE A 157 23.92 -18.82 -45.38
C ILE A 157 22.78 -18.71 -46.40
N GLU A 158 22.38 -19.81 -47.03
CA GLU A 158 21.23 -19.85 -47.94
C GLU A 158 19.89 -19.60 -47.22
N ALA A 159 19.71 -20.15 -46.01
CA ALA A 159 18.50 -19.92 -45.20
C ALA A 159 18.35 -18.47 -44.73
N ARG A 160 19.46 -17.70 -44.62
CA ARG A 160 19.42 -16.30 -44.19
C ARG A 160 18.89 -15.34 -45.27
N ASN A 161 18.89 -15.74 -46.54
CA ASN A 161 18.32 -14.99 -47.67
C ASN A 161 18.64 -13.48 -47.65
N GLY A 162 19.92 -13.13 -47.41
CA GLY A 162 20.38 -11.73 -47.36
C GLY A 162 20.12 -10.97 -46.06
N ASN A 163 19.54 -11.58 -45.01
CA ASN A 163 19.36 -10.92 -43.72
C ASN A 163 20.69 -10.79 -42.92
N PRO A 164 20.87 -9.67 -42.19
CA PRO A 164 22.01 -9.48 -41.28
C PRO A 164 22.13 -10.61 -40.25
N SER A 165 23.32 -10.82 -39.70
CA SER A 165 23.52 -11.91 -38.75
C SER A 165 22.69 -11.69 -37.49
N LEU A 166 22.36 -12.77 -36.77
CA LEU A 166 21.67 -12.63 -35.49
C LEU A 166 22.46 -11.70 -34.55
N LYS A 167 23.80 -11.77 -34.59
CA LYS A 167 24.72 -10.87 -33.89
C LYS A 167 24.59 -9.40 -34.34
N ASP A 168 24.42 -9.12 -35.64
CA ASP A 168 24.20 -7.76 -36.13
C ASP A 168 22.81 -7.23 -35.75
N ARG A 169 21.80 -8.09 -35.76
CA ARG A 169 20.42 -7.76 -35.34
C ARG A 169 20.37 -7.50 -33.84
N LEU A 170 21.03 -8.33 -33.04
CA LEU A 170 21.17 -8.15 -31.60
C LEU A 170 22.04 -6.93 -31.28
N GLY A 171 23.12 -6.68 -32.03
CA GLY A 171 23.93 -5.46 -31.92
C GLY A 171 23.14 -4.20 -32.29
N GLY A 172 22.16 -4.29 -33.18
CA GLY A 172 21.19 -3.23 -33.48
C GLY A 172 20.17 -3.00 -32.35
N ILE A 173 19.72 -4.07 -31.70
CA ILE A 173 18.85 -4.00 -30.51
C ILE A 173 19.60 -3.39 -29.32
N ASP A 174 20.84 -3.83 -29.09
CA ASP A 174 21.71 -3.37 -28.00
C ASP A 174 22.15 -1.90 -28.21
N LYS A 175 22.36 -1.46 -29.46
CA LYS A 175 22.58 -0.03 -29.79
C LYS A 175 21.35 0.85 -29.57
N ASN A 176 20.14 0.32 -29.75
CA ASN A 176 18.89 1.06 -29.49
C ASN A 176 18.53 1.06 -27.99
N GLN A 177 18.91 0.02 -27.23
CA GLN A 177 18.72 -0.03 -25.77
C GLN A 177 19.77 0.82 -25.01
N ARG A 178 21.03 0.91 -25.49
CA ARG A 178 22.12 1.66 -24.85
C ARG A 178 22.00 3.19 -24.89
N ARG A 179 20.91 3.76 -25.45
CA ARG A 179 20.63 5.20 -25.39
C ARG A 179 19.62 5.61 -24.31
N ILE A 180 19.16 4.68 -23.49
CA ILE A 180 18.37 5.01 -22.29
C ILE A 180 19.37 5.27 -21.17
N TYR A 181 19.60 6.54 -20.85
CA TYR A 181 20.32 6.93 -19.63
C TYR A 181 19.70 6.21 -18.42
N GLU A 182 20.50 5.81 -17.41
CA GLU A 182 19.95 5.34 -16.14
C GLU A 182 19.05 6.43 -15.54
N GLN A 183 17.75 6.23 -15.69
CA GLN A 183 16.69 7.10 -15.19
C GLN A 183 16.37 6.69 -13.75
N PRO A 184 16.29 7.62 -12.78
CA PRO A 184 15.95 7.29 -11.41
C PRO A 184 14.49 6.83 -11.31
N ASP A 185 14.31 5.70 -10.65
CA ASP A 185 13.01 5.20 -10.22
C ASP A 185 12.66 5.84 -8.86
N TYR A 186 11.72 6.79 -8.87
CA TYR A 186 11.27 7.43 -7.63
C TYR A 186 10.45 6.47 -6.76
N ILE A 187 9.67 5.57 -7.35
CA ILE A 187 8.87 4.60 -6.61
C ILE A 187 9.78 3.69 -5.78
N LYS A 188 10.83 3.12 -6.40
CA LYS A 188 11.80 2.27 -5.72
C LYS A 188 12.48 2.98 -4.55
N LYS A 189 12.82 4.26 -4.69
CA LYS A 189 13.41 5.07 -3.61
C LYS A 189 12.46 5.30 -2.44
N LEU A 190 11.15 5.36 -2.71
CA LEU A 190 10.14 5.70 -1.71
C LEU A 190 9.55 4.49 -1.00
N ILE A 191 9.45 3.35 -1.69
CA ILE A 191 8.90 2.10 -1.14
C ILE A 191 9.65 1.68 0.13
N ASP A 192 10.98 1.83 0.14
CA ASP A 192 11.81 1.46 1.28
C ASP A 192 11.61 2.37 2.51
N LEU A 193 10.96 3.53 2.33
CA LEU A 193 10.73 4.52 3.37
C LEU A 193 9.29 4.46 3.94
N VAL A 194 8.38 3.77 3.25
CA VAL A 194 6.99 3.59 3.70
C VAL A 194 6.80 2.21 4.30
N HIS A 195 6.22 2.17 5.51
CA HIS A 195 6.02 0.93 6.24
C HIS A 195 4.57 0.86 6.75
N PHE A 196 3.90 -0.23 6.40
CA PHE A 196 2.56 -0.55 6.86
C PHE A 196 2.52 -1.99 7.32
N ASP A 197 1.64 -2.27 8.28
CA ASP A 197 1.49 -3.59 8.87
C ASP A 197 0.44 -4.40 8.13
N GLU A 198 -0.62 -3.77 7.61
CA GLU A 198 -1.80 -4.48 7.10
C GLU A 198 -2.45 -3.77 5.91
N VAL A 199 -3.20 -4.53 5.12
CA VAL A 199 -4.11 -4.04 4.10
C VAL A 199 -5.55 -4.29 4.56
N HIS A 200 -6.34 -3.24 4.66
CA HIS A 200 -7.76 -3.26 5.00
C HIS A 200 -8.58 -2.98 3.75
N VAL A 201 -9.47 -3.91 3.39
CA VAL A 201 -10.36 -3.76 2.24
C VAL A 201 -11.79 -3.60 2.74
N LYS A 202 -12.46 -2.51 2.38
CA LYS A 202 -13.82 -2.20 2.83
C LYS A 202 -14.69 -1.64 1.72
N LYS A 203 -15.97 -2.02 1.72
CA LYS A 203 -16.98 -1.35 0.90
C LYS A 203 -17.15 0.09 1.40
N SER A 204 -17.10 1.05 0.48
CA SER A 204 -17.24 2.48 0.76
C SER A 204 -18.61 2.99 0.31
N SER A 205 -19.09 2.53 -0.85
CA SER A 205 -20.45 2.74 -1.37
C SER A 205 -20.88 1.53 -2.21
N GLU A 206 -22.02 1.60 -2.88
CA GLU A 206 -22.44 0.56 -3.83
C GLU A 206 -21.52 0.46 -5.06
N GLU A 207 -20.86 1.57 -5.41
CA GLU A 207 -20.00 1.69 -6.59
C GLU A 207 -18.51 1.78 -6.24
N SER A 208 -18.16 1.77 -4.96
CA SER A 208 -16.77 1.98 -4.53
C SER A 208 -16.36 1.15 -3.32
N PHE A 209 -15.08 0.84 -3.28
CA PHE A 209 -14.43 0.25 -2.13
C PHE A 209 -13.05 0.89 -1.91
N ALA A 210 -12.60 0.86 -0.67
CA ALA A 210 -11.32 1.39 -0.26
C ALA A 210 -10.37 0.24 0.09
N ILE A 211 -9.11 0.42 -0.27
CA ILE A 211 -7.99 -0.41 0.14
C ILE A 211 -7.05 0.48 0.92
N SER A 212 -6.85 0.15 2.18
CA SER A 212 -6.10 0.99 3.09
C SER A 212 -4.93 0.24 3.70
N ASN A 213 -3.74 0.74 3.42
CA ASN A 213 -2.51 0.27 4.04
C ASN A 213 -2.37 0.95 5.39
N TYR A 214 -2.43 0.18 6.47
CA TYR A 214 -2.51 0.65 7.84
C TYR A 214 -1.23 0.36 8.61
N ASN A 215 -0.72 1.37 9.32
CA ASN A 215 0.39 1.25 10.25
C ASN A 215 -0.16 1.29 11.68
N ARG A 216 -0.09 0.14 12.37
CA ARG A 216 -0.59 -0.05 13.74
C ARG A 216 0.18 0.78 14.76
N THR A 217 1.48 0.98 14.52
CA THR A 217 2.36 1.72 15.45
C THR A 217 2.03 3.20 15.47
N THR A 218 1.82 3.80 14.30
CA THR A 218 1.56 5.24 14.18
C THR A 218 0.08 5.58 14.15
N GLY A 219 -0.80 4.60 13.93
CA GLY A 219 -2.22 4.82 13.69
C GLY A 219 -2.51 5.58 12.38
N ARG A 220 -1.51 5.66 11.48
CA ARG A 220 -1.63 6.30 10.16
C ARG A 220 -2.00 5.28 9.10
N HIS A 221 -2.66 5.74 8.05
CA HIS A 221 -2.93 4.93 6.87
C HIS A 221 -2.74 5.72 5.59
N LEU A 222 -2.56 4.96 4.51
CA LEU A 222 -2.80 5.43 3.16
C LEU A 222 -3.94 4.62 2.56
N THR A 223 -4.92 5.30 1.98
CA THR A 223 -6.06 4.68 1.34
C THR A 223 -6.09 4.97 -0.16
N ASN A 224 -6.25 3.91 -0.96
CA ASN A 224 -6.56 3.95 -2.37
C ASN A 224 -8.03 3.53 -2.57
N VAL A 225 -8.84 4.38 -3.19
CA VAL A 225 -10.25 4.14 -3.47
C VAL A 225 -10.39 3.67 -4.91
N PHE A 226 -11.09 2.56 -5.08
CA PHE A 226 -11.47 2.01 -6.37
C PHE A 226 -12.96 2.26 -6.59
N THR A 227 -13.31 2.73 -7.79
CA THR A 227 -14.67 3.14 -8.11
C THR A 227 -15.05 2.64 -9.49
N LYS A 228 -16.30 2.24 -9.63
CA LYS A 228 -16.96 1.97 -10.90
C LYS A 228 -17.90 3.15 -11.22
N ASN A 229 -17.90 3.61 -12.47
CA ASN A 229 -18.90 4.61 -12.90
C ASN A 229 -20.28 3.93 -12.97
N LYS A 230 -21.36 4.62 -12.60
CA LYS A 230 -22.73 4.07 -12.70
C LYS A 230 -23.09 3.55 -14.11
N ASN A 231 -22.46 4.09 -15.15
CA ASN A 231 -22.72 3.76 -16.55
C ASN A 231 -21.75 2.73 -17.16
N ASP A 232 -20.62 2.45 -16.49
CA ASP A 232 -19.57 1.53 -16.97
C ASP A 232 -19.31 0.44 -15.94
N ASP A 233 -18.92 -0.75 -16.36
CA ASP A 233 -18.49 -1.83 -15.46
C ASP A 233 -17.01 -1.79 -15.08
N TYR A 234 -16.22 -0.92 -15.70
CA TYR A 234 -14.78 -0.85 -15.47
C TYR A 234 -14.44 -0.17 -14.13
N ILE A 235 -13.64 -0.84 -13.31
CA ILE A 235 -13.20 -0.34 -12.00
C ILE A 235 -11.88 0.43 -12.18
N ILE A 236 -11.88 1.71 -11.82
CA ILE A 236 -10.70 2.59 -11.89
C ILE A 236 -10.10 2.82 -10.49
N LEU A 237 -8.78 3.04 -10.44
CA LEU A 237 -8.14 3.70 -9.30
C LEU A 237 -8.60 5.16 -9.25
N SER A 238 -9.54 5.46 -8.35
CA SER A 238 -10.25 6.74 -8.30
C SER A 238 -9.52 7.78 -7.47
N GLN A 239 -9.25 7.53 -6.20
CA GLN A 239 -8.71 8.54 -5.27
C GLN A 239 -7.64 7.94 -4.38
N SER A 240 -6.69 8.76 -3.94
CA SER A 240 -5.74 8.36 -2.88
C SER A 240 -5.63 9.45 -1.82
N TYR A 241 -5.57 9.05 -0.55
CA TYR A 241 -5.48 9.96 0.59
C TYR A 241 -4.76 9.33 1.77
N VAL A 242 -4.27 10.18 2.69
CA VAL A 242 -3.71 9.75 3.98
C VAL A 242 -4.56 10.27 5.13
N GLY A 243 -4.50 9.59 6.27
CA GLY A 243 -5.18 10.02 7.48
C GLY A 243 -4.82 9.19 8.71
N SER A 244 -5.54 9.45 9.79
CA SER A 244 -5.48 8.70 11.05
C SER A 244 -6.56 7.63 11.14
N SER A 245 -6.41 6.75 12.13
CA SER A 245 -7.38 5.72 12.46
C SER A 245 -8.04 5.96 13.81
N THR A 246 -9.32 5.58 13.94
CA THR A 246 -9.98 5.36 15.21
C THR A 246 -10.50 3.93 15.28
N VAL A 247 -10.74 3.43 16.50
CA VAL A 247 -11.27 2.08 16.72
C VAL A 247 -12.70 2.17 17.22
N SER A 248 -13.58 1.36 16.65
CA SER A 248 -14.95 1.19 17.14
C SER A 248 -15.31 -0.29 17.17
N GLU A 249 -16.16 -0.68 18.12
CA GLU A 249 -16.74 -2.02 18.13
C GLU A 249 -18.09 -1.99 17.40
N LEU A 250 -18.22 -2.76 16.32
CA LEU A 250 -19.46 -2.88 15.57
C LEU A 250 -20.23 -4.14 16.00
N PRO A 251 -21.54 -4.06 16.24
CA PRO A 251 -22.37 -5.25 16.49
C PRO A 251 -22.24 -6.29 15.38
N ARG A 252 -22.24 -7.57 15.76
CA ARG A 252 -22.13 -8.70 14.82
C ARG A 252 -23.25 -9.71 15.01
N ASP A 253 -23.19 -10.53 16.06
CA ASP A 253 -24.21 -11.53 16.33
C ASP A 253 -25.01 -11.18 17.57
N TYR A 254 -26.28 -11.59 17.60
CA TYR A 254 -27.14 -11.60 18.78
C TYR A 254 -27.81 -12.96 18.93
N LYS A 255 -27.55 -13.70 20.01
CA LYS A 255 -28.13 -15.03 20.25
C LYS A 255 -28.54 -15.24 21.70
N ASN A 256 -29.65 -15.96 21.88
CA ASN A 256 -30.00 -16.41 23.22
C ASN A 256 -29.10 -17.59 23.62
N TYR A 257 -29.01 -17.82 24.92
CA TYR A 257 -28.34 -19.01 25.42
C TYR A 257 -29.10 -20.30 25.05
N GLU A 258 -28.36 -21.37 24.91
CA GLU A 258 -28.84 -22.75 24.91
C GLU A 258 -28.66 -23.32 26.32
N LYS A 259 -29.74 -23.88 26.87
CA LYS A 259 -29.69 -24.58 28.14
C LYS A 259 -28.96 -25.91 27.95
N VAL A 260 -27.89 -26.13 28.71
CA VAL A 260 -27.16 -27.41 28.72
C VAL A 260 -27.71 -28.33 29.81
N ASN A 261 -27.87 -27.84 31.04
CA ASN A 261 -28.48 -28.58 32.16
C ASN A 261 -29.08 -27.61 33.22
N GLY A 262 -29.61 -28.15 34.32
CA GLY A 262 -30.17 -27.39 35.45
C GLY A 262 -31.60 -26.89 35.23
N ASN A 263 -32.28 -26.47 36.29
CA ASN A 263 -33.65 -25.94 36.21
C ASN A 263 -33.66 -24.41 36.13
N PHE A 264 -34.40 -23.85 35.16
CA PHE A 264 -34.53 -22.40 34.97
C PHE A 264 -36.00 -22.01 35.08
N ASP A 265 -36.27 -20.94 35.83
CA ASP A 265 -37.52 -20.20 35.71
C ASP A 265 -37.45 -19.34 34.45
N THR A 266 -38.41 -19.56 33.54
CA THR A 266 -38.50 -18.88 32.24
C THR A 266 -39.82 -18.12 32.09
N THR A 267 -40.47 -17.78 33.20
CA THR A 267 -41.78 -17.10 33.21
C THR A 267 -41.70 -15.69 32.62
N TYR A 268 -40.54 -15.05 32.73
CA TYR A 268 -40.28 -13.69 32.26
C TYR A 268 -38.96 -13.64 31.48
N PRO A 269 -38.73 -12.60 30.65
CA PRO A 269 -37.46 -12.41 29.94
C PRO A 269 -36.21 -12.44 30.84
N ALA A 270 -36.34 -12.10 32.12
CA ALA A 270 -35.29 -12.33 33.10
C ALA A 270 -35.37 -13.78 33.61
N ASN A 271 -34.83 -14.73 32.84
CA ASN A 271 -34.72 -16.11 33.29
C ASN A 271 -33.74 -16.21 34.47
N PHE A 272 -33.90 -17.19 35.33
CA PHE A 272 -32.91 -17.50 36.38
C PHE A 272 -32.90 -18.94 36.80
N THR A 273 -31.80 -19.36 37.42
CA THR A 273 -31.68 -20.62 38.15
C THR A 273 -31.20 -20.37 39.57
N THR A 274 -31.55 -21.24 40.51
CA THR A 274 -30.98 -21.31 41.86
C THR A 274 -30.10 -22.55 42.05
N GLU A 275 -29.95 -23.37 41.00
CA GLU A 275 -29.23 -24.64 41.04
C GLU A 275 -27.75 -24.43 40.73
N ILE A 276 -26.89 -24.51 41.75
CA ILE A 276 -25.43 -24.45 41.57
C ILE A 276 -25.01 -25.60 40.66
N GLY A 277 -24.24 -25.29 39.62
CA GLY A 277 -23.80 -26.23 38.59
C GLY A 277 -24.66 -26.24 37.32
N ALA A 278 -25.75 -25.46 37.26
CA ALA A 278 -26.50 -25.23 36.04
C ALA A 278 -25.63 -24.58 34.95
N LYS A 279 -25.81 -25.02 33.70
CA LYS A 279 -24.95 -24.66 32.56
C LYS A 279 -25.74 -24.15 31.38
N ILE A 280 -25.15 -23.15 30.73
CA ILE A 280 -25.63 -22.57 29.47
C ILE A 280 -24.48 -22.52 28.46
N ARG A 281 -24.83 -22.52 27.17
CA ARG A 281 -23.87 -22.42 26.06
C ARG A 281 -24.39 -21.48 24.97
N VAL A 282 -23.50 -20.86 24.22
CA VAL A 282 -23.83 -20.19 22.96
C VAL A 282 -22.62 -20.22 22.00
N GLN A 283 -22.87 -20.13 20.70
CA GLN A 283 -21.83 -19.91 19.69
C GLN A 283 -22.04 -18.58 18.96
N LEU A 284 -21.05 -17.70 18.97
CA LEU A 284 -21.10 -16.34 18.40
C LEU A 284 -19.82 -16.06 17.64
N SER A 285 -19.86 -15.23 16.61
CA SER A 285 -18.68 -14.78 15.87
C SER A 285 -18.30 -13.34 16.19
N GLY A 286 -17.01 -13.04 16.35
CA GLY A 286 -16.52 -11.68 16.58
C GLY A 286 -15.28 -11.65 17.47
N THR A 287 -14.77 -10.46 17.74
CA THR A 287 -13.55 -10.25 18.55
C THR A 287 -13.85 -9.90 20.01
N GLU A 288 -15.12 -9.59 20.31
CA GLU A 288 -15.60 -9.17 21.62
C GLU A 288 -16.90 -9.90 21.94
N ILE A 289 -17.08 -10.34 23.19
CA ILE A 289 -18.27 -11.07 23.64
C ILE A 289 -18.91 -10.35 24.81
N TYR A 290 -20.22 -10.16 24.71
CA TYR A 290 -21.03 -9.46 25.68
C TYR A 290 -22.24 -10.29 26.12
N MET A 291 -22.73 -9.99 27.33
CA MET A 291 -23.98 -10.50 27.88
C MET A 291 -24.94 -9.35 28.16
N LYS A 292 -26.18 -9.48 27.71
CA LYS A 292 -27.31 -8.70 28.20
C LYS A 292 -27.62 -9.16 29.61
N ARG A 293 -27.05 -8.47 30.60
CA ARG A 293 -27.05 -8.89 31.99
C ARG A 293 -28.23 -8.26 32.72
N TYR A 294 -29.17 -9.09 33.14
CA TYR A 294 -30.14 -8.71 34.16
C TYR A 294 -29.56 -8.98 35.56
N GLY A 295 -29.89 -8.14 36.52
CA GLY A 295 -29.50 -8.34 37.91
C GLY A 295 -30.45 -7.67 38.90
N ASP A 296 -30.48 -8.20 40.12
CA ASP A 296 -31.12 -7.65 41.31
C ASP A 296 -30.25 -7.94 42.55
N ASN A 297 -30.75 -7.62 43.74
CA ASN A 297 -30.02 -7.79 45.00
C ASN A 297 -29.85 -9.26 45.44
N ARG A 298 -30.29 -10.22 44.62
CA ARG A 298 -30.10 -11.68 44.83
C ARG A 298 -29.21 -12.31 43.76
N GLY A 299 -28.65 -11.51 42.86
CA GLY A 299 -27.81 -12.01 41.79
C GLY A 299 -26.57 -12.75 42.32
N GLY A 300 -26.32 -13.93 41.74
CA GLY A 300 -25.11 -14.72 42.01
C GLY A 300 -24.10 -14.61 40.86
N VAL A 301 -23.15 -15.54 40.82
CA VAL A 301 -22.02 -15.50 39.88
C VAL A 301 -22.11 -16.60 38.83
N TRP A 302 -21.88 -16.21 37.59
CA TRP A 302 -21.62 -17.12 36.46
C TRP A 302 -20.12 -17.20 36.20
N GLU A 303 -19.60 -18.41 36.05
CA GLU A 303 -18.23 -18.68 35.61
C GLU A 303 -18.23 -19.06 34.13
N PHE A 304 -17.62 -18.23 33.30
CA PHE A 304 -17.52 -18.36 31.85
C PHE A 304 -16.20 -19.02 31.43
N VAL A 305 -16.29 -19.87 30.41
CA VAL A 305 -15.18 -20.50 29.69
C VAL A 305 -15.38 -20.21 28.20
N ILE A 306 -14.36 -19.67 27.56
CA ILE A 306 -14.36 -19.30 26.14
C ILE A 306 -13.47 -20.28 25.39
N ASP A 307 -13.99 -20.89 24.32
CA ASP A 307 -13.29 -21.87 23.48
C ASP A 307 -12.65 -23.03 24.27
N GLY A 308 -13.25 -23.41 25.40
CA GLY A 308 -12.74 -24.46 26.27
C GLY A 308 -11.50 -24.09 27.10
N ASP A 309 -11.06 -22.82 27.12
CA ASP A 309 -9.91 -22.38 27.93
C ASP A 309 -10.28 -22.33 29.42
N THR A 310 -10.03 -23.43 30.12
CA THR A 310 -10.28 -23.56 31.55
C THR A 310 -9.26 -22.83 32.43
N ASN A 311 -8.15 -22.33 31.86
CA ASN A 311 -7.12 -21.60 32.60
C ASN A 311 -7.48 -20.12 32.77
N ARG A 312 -8.37 -19.59 31.92
CA ARG A 312 -8.79 -18.18 31.91
C ARG A 312 -10.29 -18.04 32.11
N LYS A 313 -10.79 -18.61 33.20
CA LYS A 313 -12.20 -18.51 33.55
C LYS A 313 -12.56 -17.08 33.96
N ILE A 314 -13.75 -16.63 33.55
CA ILE A 314 -14.23 -15.27 33.82
C ILE A 314 -15.45 -15.35 34.71
N GLN A 315 -15.39 -14.72 35.88
CA GLN A 315 -16.51 -14.67 36.81
C GLN A 315 -17.31 -13.38 36.62
N VAL A 316 -18.60 -13.51 36.33
CA VAL A 316 -19.51 -12.37 36.15
C VAL A 316 -20.60 -12.45 37.20
N SER A 317 -20.59 -11.47 38.10
CA SER A 317 -21.69 -11.28 39.04
C SER A 317 -22.92 -10.70 38.34
N THR A 318 -24.08 -11.21 38.70
CA THR A 318 -25.40 -10.69 38.32
C THR A 318 -26.06 -9.89 39.45
N PHE A 319 -25.32 -9.62 40.54
CA PHE A 319 -25.81 -8.75 41.61
C PHE A 319 -25.95 -7.30 41.12
N LYS A 320 -27.05 -6.66 41.50
CA LYS A 320 -27.24 -5.20 41.41
C LYS A 320 -28.01 -4.69 42.62
N SER A 321 -27.58 -3.57 43.20
CA SER A 321 -28.33 -2.88 44.26
C SER A 321 -29.69 -2.38 43.80
N THR A 322 -29.78 -1.96 42.53
CA THR A 322 -31.02 -1.58 41.86
C THR A 322 -31.29 -2.55 40.71
N THR A 323 -32.49 -3.15 40.70
CA THR A 323 -32.90 -4.09 39.66
C THR A 323 -32.83 -3.48 38.26
N GLY A 324 -32.27 -4.21 37.30
CA GLY A 324 -32.29 -3.78 35.89
C GLY A 324 -31.36 -4.54 34.96
N THR A 325 -31.40 -4.17 33.68
CA THR A 325 -30.56 -4.74 32.61
C THR A 325 -29.44 -3.81 32.18
N ASP A 326 -28.27 -4.35 31.90
CA ASP A 326 -27.15 -3.65 31.26
C ASP A 326 -26.42 -4.54 30.24
N ASP A 327 -25.49 -3.92 29.52
CA ASP A 327 -24.65 -4.52 28.50
C ASP A 327 -23.28 -4.78 29.12
N TYR A 328 -22.96 -6.04 29.44
CA TYR A 328 -21.73 -6.40 30.14
C TYR A 328 -20.73 -7.08 29.20
N LYS A 329 -19.52 -6.51 29.10
CA LYS A 329 -18.41 -7.09 28.33
C LYS A 329 -17.79 -8.26 29.09
N ILE A 330 -17.94 -9.47 28.57
CA ILE A 330 -17.35 -10.67 29.18
C ILE A 330 -15.85 -10.71 28.88
N ILE A 331 -15.50 -10.60 27.59
CA ILE A 331 -14.12 -10.69 27.12
C ILE A 331 -13.93 -9.88 25.84
N GLY A 332 -12.70 -9.45 25.59
CA GLY A 332 -12.27 -8.78 24.38
C GLY A 332 -10.92 -9.24 23.87
N GLY A 333 -10.52 -8.74 22.69
CA GLY A 333 -9.25 -9.08 22.06
C GLY A 333 -9.17 -10.52 21.55
N LEU A 334 -10.31 -11.11 21.19
CA LEU A 334 -10.38 -12.43 20.57
C LEU A 334 -10.02 -12.34 19.07
N GLU A 335 -9.60 -13.46 18.50
CA GLU A 335 -9.51 -13.63 17.04
C GLU A 335 -10.90 -13.50 16.41
N ASP A 336 -11.02 -12.92 15.22
CA ASP A 336 -12.33 -12.85 14.56
C ASP A 336 -12.78 -14.20 13.98
N LYS A 337 -13.37 -15.05 14.82
CA LYS A 337 -13.89 -16.37 14.46
C LYS A 337 -15.18 -16.69 15.22
N VAL A 338 -15.75 -17.87 14.97
CA VAL A 338 -16.84 -18.40 15.80
C VAL A 338 -16.24 -18.92 17.10
N HIS A 339 -16.72 -18.40 18.22
CA HIS A 339 -16.35 -18.80 19.58
C HIS A 339 -17.45 -19.63 20.23
N THR A 340 -17.05 -20.59 21.06
CA THR A 340 -17.97 -21.28 21.97
C THR A 340 -17.87 -20.66 23.36
N VAL A 341 -18.99 -20.18 23.87
CA VAL A 341 -19.11 -19.60 25.20
C VAL A 341 -19.90 -20.57 26.08
N GLU A 342 -19.30 -21.02 27.17
CA GLU A 342 -19.97 -21.86 28.16
C GLU A 342 -19.97 -21.15 29.51
N ALA A 343 -21.08 -21.17 30.21
CA ALA A 343 -21.17 -20.59 31.55
C ALA A 343 -21.77 -21.58 32.55
N THR A 344 -21.20 -21.63 33.75
CA THR A 344 -21.69 -22.44 34.87
C THR A 344 -22.10 -21.51 36.02
N PHE A 345 -23.29 -21.68 36.58
CA PHE A 345 -23.72 -20.93 37.76
C PHE A 345 -23.01 -21.49 38.99
N ILE A 346 -22.19 -20.67 39.65
CA ILE A 346 -21.37 -21.11 40.80
C ILE A 346 -21.94 -20.69 42.15
N GLY A 347 -23.13 -20.09 42.17
CA GLY A 347 -23.85 -19.73 43.39
C GLY A 347 -23.65 -18.28 43.81
N ASN A 348 -23.47 -18.06 45.11
CA ASN A 348 -23.45 -16.72 45.72
C ASN A 348 -22.31 -15.86 45.17
N ASP A 349 -22.57 -14.55 45.03
CA ASP A 349 -21.51 -13.56 44.94
C ASP A 349 -20.86 -13.38 46.32
N PRO A 350 -19.56 -13.70 46.52
CA PRO A 350 -18.89 -13.59 47.81
C PRO A 350 -18.87 -12.16 48.37
N SER A 351 -18.90 -11.16 47.50
CA SER A 351 -18.86 -9.74 47.88
C SER A 351 -20.25 -9.16 48.10
N ASN A 352 -21.31 -9.82 47.61
CA ASN A 352 -22.68 -9.32 47.65
C ASN A 352 -23.67 -10.46 47.94
N ALA A 353 -23.49 -11.15 49.06
CA ALA A 353 -24.37 -12.24 49.45
C ALA A 353 -25.83 -11.75 49.55
N PRO A 354 -26.83 -12.49 49.03
CA PRO A 354 -28.22 -12.05 49.06
C PRO A 354 -28.72 -11.81 50.49
N THR A 355 -29.31 -10.64 50.74
CA THR A 355 -29.93 -10.33 52.03
C THR A 355 -31.29 -11.03 52.13
N GLY A 356 -31.28 -12.31 52.52
CA GLY A 356 -32.46 -13.16 52.64
C GLY A 356 -32.87 -13.81 51.31
N GLY A 357 -32.65 -15.13 51.21
CA GLY A 357 -33.03 -15.95 50.07
C GLY A 357 -31.84 -16.64 49.37
N THR A 358 -32.16 -17.48 48.39
CA THR A 358 -31.17 -18.19 47.56
C THR A 358 -30.67 -17.28 46.43
N SER A 359 -29.36 -17.32 46.15
CA SER A 359 -28.80 -16.60 45.01
C SER A 359 -29.38 -17.09 43.68
N ARG A 360 -29.46 -16.18 42.72
CA ARG A 360 -30.03 -16.42 41.40
C ARG A 360 -28.98 -16.18 40.33
N GLY A 361 -28.75 -17.19 39.49
CA GLY A 361 -28.02 -17.06 38.25
C GLY A 361 -28.91 -16.44 37.20
N TRP A 362 -29.03 -15.11 37.20
CA TRP A 362 -29.86 -14.39 36.22
C TRP A 362 -29.26 -14.51 34.81
N VAL A 363 -30.13 -14.74 33.82
CA VAL A 363 -29.77 -14.81 32.40
C VAL A 363 -30.93 -14.23 31.60
N TYR A 364 -30.69 -13.11 30.91
CA TYR A 364 -31.75 -12.49 30.11
C TYR A 364 -32.08 -13.34 28.86
N TYR A 365 -33.33 -13.35 28.40
CA TYR A 365 -33.80 -14.07 27.23
C TYR A 365 -34.83 -13.22 26.47
N SER A 366 -34.65 -13.06 25.16
CA SER A 366 -35.58 -12.31 24.30
C SER A 366 -36.07 -13.16 23.13
N ALA A 367 -37.38 -13.42 23.06
CA ALA A 367 -37.97 -14.18 21.97
C ALA A 367 -38.25 -13.33 20.72
N SER A 368 -38.55 -12.04 20.90
CA SER A 368 -39.13 -11.19 19.84
C SER A 368 -38.21 -10.09 19.32
N VAL A 369 -37.20 -9.66 20.09
CA VAL A 369 -36.29 -8.58 19.71
C VAL A 369 -34.86 -9.12 19.65
N GLU A 370 -34.29 -9.16 18.45
CA GLU A 370 -32.98 -9.75 18.21
C GLU A 370 -31.87 -9.03 18.97
N THR A 371 -31.85 -7.69 18.96
CA THR A 371 -30.80 -6.88 19.58
C THR A 371 -30.79 -6.93 21.12
N THR A 372 -31.75 -7.62 21.73
CA THR A 372 -31.84 -7.81 23.18
C THR A 372 -31.65 -9.26 23.60
N ARG A 373 -31.23 -10.15 22.70
CA ARG A 373 -30.92 -11.55 23.06
C ARG A 373 -29.81 -11.64 24.12
N THR A 374 -29.74 -12.79 24.80
CA THR A 374 -28.86 -13.03 25.96
C THR A 374 -27.42 -12.60 25.74
N PHE A 375 -26.84 -13.01 24.62
CA PHE A 375 -25.46 -12.74 24.29
C PHE A 375 -25.39 -12.03 22.95
N TYR A 376 -24.37 -11.20 22.81
CA TYR A 376 -24.05 -10.60 21.53
C TYR A 376 -22.56 -10.42 21.41
N SER A 377 -22.10 -10.37 20.17
CA SER A 377 -20.69 -10.16 19.86
C SER A 377 -20.52 -8.85 19.11
N ARG A 378 -19.29 -8.33 19.19
CA ARG A 378 -18.85 -7.21 18.37
C ARG A 378 -17.57 -7.56 17.65
N VAL A 379 -17.34 -6.88 16.54
CA VAL A 379 -16.06 -6.90 15.81
C VAL A 379 -15.38 -5.55 15.97
N THR A 380 -14.10 -5.59 16.31
CA THR A 380 -13.25 -4.40 16.35
C THR A 380 -13.00 -3.92 14.93
N ASN A 381 -13.52 -2.75 14.59
CA ASN A 381 -13.38 -2.12 13.29
C ASN A 381 -12.44 -0.92 13.37
N ILE A 382 -11.53 -0.83 12.41
CA ILE A 382 -10.62 0.32 12.27
C ILE A 382 -11.26 1.29 11.29
N ASN A 383 -11.72 2.43 11.80
CA ASN A 383 -12.24 3.51 10.99
C ASN A 383 -11.08 4.39 10.54
N MET A 384 -11.09 4.77 9.26
CA MET A 384 -9.99 5.51 8.66
C MET A 384 -10.50 6.87 8.18
N SER A 385 -9.93 7.93 8.74
CA SER A 385 -10.27 9.31 8.39
C SER A 385 -9.67 9.69 7.04
N ASN A 386 -10.32 10.63 6.35
CA ASN A 386 -9.80 11.24 5.13
C ASN A 386 -9.31 12.65 5.47
N GLU A 387 -8.02 12.81 5.74
CA GLU A 387 -7.44 14.08 6.21
C GLU A 387 -6.77 14.89 5.09
N LYS A 388 -5.98 14.21 4.25
CA LYS A 388 -5.21 14.84 3.18
C LYS A 388 -5.39 14.06 1.88
N LEU A 389 -6.05 14.71 0.94
CA LEU A 389 -6.24 14.20 -0.41
C LEU A 389 -4.96 14.37 -1.24
N ILE A 390 -4.60 13.35 -2.02
CA ILE A 390 -3.39 13.34 -2.85
C ILE A 390 -3.75 13.17 -4.31
N ASN A 391 -4.36 12.05 -4.68
CA ASN A 391 -4.83 11.83 -6.06
C ASN A 391 -6.30 12.18 -6.19
N VAL A 392 -6.66 12.83 -7.30
CA VAL A 392 -8.02 13.33 -7.52
C VAL A 392 -8.96 12.20 -7.95
N ALA A 393 -10.14 12.19 -7.31
CA ALA A 393 -11.24 11.25 -7.56
C ALA A 393 -11.78 11.35 -9.00
N ASN A 394 -12.39 10.25 -9.48
CA ASN A 394 -13.14 10.18 -10.75
C ASN A 394 -12.34 10.61 -11.99
N SER A 395 -11.00 10.44 -11.95
CA SER A 395 -10.11 10.72 -13.07
C SER A 395 -9.28 9.47 -13.36
N ASN A 396 -9.40 8.96 -14.58
CA ASN A 396 -8.69 7.76 -15.02
C ASN A 396 -7.18 7.96 -14.90
N LYS A 397 -6.50 6.92 -14.40
CA LYS A 397 -5.05 6.90 -14.16
C LYS A 397 -4.33 5.90 -15.03
N ASP A 398 -4.98 4.77 -15.29
CA ASP A 398 -4.53 3.69 -16.15
C ASP A 398 -4.59 4.06 -17.63
N PHE A 399 -5.77 4.38 -18.18
CA PHE A 399 -5.90 4.83 -19.57
C PHE A 399 -7.20 5.62 -19.84
N ALA A 400 -7.23 6.37 -20.94
CA ALA A 400 -8.43 6.99 -21.49
C ALA A 400 -8.25 7.22 -22.99
N TRP A 401 -9.07 6.54 -23.81
CA TRP A 401 -8.97 6.61 -25.27
C TRP A 401 -10.27 7.13 -25.87
N LEU A 402 -10.18 8.15 -26.71
CA LEU A 402 -11.28 8.75 -27.46
C LEU A 402 -11.35 8.10 -28.84
N ILE A 403 -12.29 7.18 -29.03
CA ILE A 403 -12.30 6.25 -30.18
C ILE A 403 -13.65 6.22 -30.90
N ARG A 404 -13.64 5.68 -32.11
CA ARG A 404 -14.82 5.20 -32.85
C ARG A 404 -14.44 4.05 -33.79
N LYS A 405 -15.43 3.39 -34.37
CA LYS A 405 -15.20 2.42 -35.45
C LYS A 405 -14.60 3.12 -36.68
N ALA A 406 -13.55 2.55 -37.26
CA ALA A 406 -12.91 3.15 -38.43
C ALA A 406 -13.88 3.28 -39.61
N GLY A 407 -13.84 4.43 -40.29
CA GLY A 407 -14.75 4.74 -41.40
C GLY A 407 -16.18 5.09 -40.98
N SER A 408 -16.52 5.09 -39.68
CA SER A 408 -17.82 5.57 -39.21
C SER A 408 -17.91 7.09 -39.24
N SER A 409 -19.12 7.61 -39.49
CA SER A 409 -19.46 9.03 -39.29
C SER A 409 -19.85 9.36 -37.85
N ASP A 410 -19.89 8.37 -36.95
CA ASP A 410 -20.26 8.55 -35.55
C ASP A 410 -19.28 9.48 -34.81
N GLU A 411 -19.75 10.01 -33.68
CA GLU A 411 -18.92 10.75 -32.74
C GLU A 411 -17.85 9.85 -32.10
N TYR A 412 -16.79 10.48 -31.61
CA TYR A 412 -15.79 9.77 -30.81
C TYR A 412 -16.24 9.72 -29.36
N PHE A 413 -16.11 8.55 -28.72
CA PHE A 413 -16.45 8.35 -27.32
C PHE A 413 -15.23 7.93 -26.50
N PHE A 414 -15.16 8.40 -25.25
CA PHE A 414 -14.11 7.96 -24.32
C PHE A 414 -14.38 6.53 -23.84
N VAL A 415 -13.33 5.73 -23.81
CA VAL A 415 -13.29 4.40 -23.19
C VAL A 415 -12.13 4.38 -22.18
N PRO A 416 -12.39 4.08 -20.88
CA PRO A 416 -13.71 4.04 -20.26
C PRO A 416 -14.32 5.45 -20.20
N GLU A 417 -15.60 5.55 -19.86
CA GLU A 417 -16.45 6.69 -20.19
C GLU A 417 -16.30 7.91 -19.25
N HIS A 418 -16.52 9.12 -19.81
CA HIS A 418 -16.27 10.42 -19.15
C HIS A 418 -17.50 11.35 -19.12
N ASN A 419 -18.55 11.10 -19.90
CA ASN A 419 -19.58 12.10 -20.26
C ASN A 419 -21.03 11.64 -20.05
N GLY A 420 -21.28 10.63 -19.22
CA GLY A 420 -22.61 10.11 -18.93
C GLY A 420 -23.11 9.02 -19.89
N ILE A 421 -22.28 8.51 -20.81
CA ILE A 421 -22.58 7.51 -21.82
C ILE A 421 -21.73 6.24 -21.62
N GLY A 422 -22.32 5.14 -21.15
CA GLY A 422 -21.57 3.90 -20.91
C GLY A 422 -20.85 3.33 -22.14
N THR A 423 -19.55 3.05 -22.02
CA THR A 423 -18.69 2.50 -23.08
C THR A 423 -17.85 1.30 -22.65
N ALA A 424 -17.71 1.00 -21.35
CA ALA A 424 -16.93 -0.15 -20.87
C ALA A 424 -17.81 -1.16 -20.12
N PHE A 425 -17.95 -2.38 -20.62
CA PHE A 425 -18.87 -3.40 -20.08
C PHE A 425 -18.17 -4.70 -19.75
N LYS A 426 -18.47 -5.30 -18.61
CA LYS A 426 -17.74 -6.49 -18.12
C LYS A 426 -17.96 -7.70 -19.02
N ILE A 427 -16.88 -8.44 -19.26
CA ILE A 427 -16.90 -9.76 -19.92
C ILE A 427 -17.24 -10.82 -18.86
N ASN A 428 -16.70 -10.66 -17.67
CA ASN A 428 -16.91 -11.50 -16.49
C ASN A 428 -16.89 -10.63 -15.24
N GLU A 429 -17.44 -11.13 -14.13
CA GLU A 429 -17.33 -10.42 -12.84
C GLU A 429 -15.85 -10.24 -12.47
N PRO A 430 -15.44 -9.04 -12.03
CA PRO A 430 -14.06 -8.80 -11.63
C PRO A 430 -13.69 -9.69 -10.44
N GLN A 431 -12.51 -10.31 -10.51
CA GLN A 431 -11.99 -11.09 -9.39
C GLN A 431 -11.26 -10.15 -8.42
N LEU A 432 -11.79 -10.05 -7.21
CA LEU A 432 -11.18 -9.31 -6.11
C LEU A 432 -10.49 -10.31 -5.19
N LEU A 433 -9.16 -10.24 -5.06
CA LEU A 433 -8.37 -11.20 -4.30
C LEU A 433 -7.68 -10.51 -3.12
N LEU A 434 -7.84 -11.05 -1.91
CA LEU A 434 -7.08 -10.68 -0.72
C LEU A 434 -6.18 -11.84 -0.33
N ASP A 435 -4.87 -11.62 -0.34
CA ASP A 435 -3.84 -12.66 -0.12
C ASP A 435 -4.04 -13.89 -1.03
N GLY A 436 -4.41 -13.65 -2.28
CA GLY A 436 -4.67 -14.68 -3.29
C GLY A 436 -6.02 -15.38 -3.17
N LYS A 437 -6.84 -15.05 -2.17
CA LYS A 437 -8.19 -15.63 -1.98
C LYS A 437 -9.26 -14.68 -2.49
N ALA A 438 -10.21 -15.20 -3.26
CA ALA A 438 -11.34 -14.42 -3.74
C ALA A 438 -12.20 -13.92 -2.57
N ILE A 439 -12.62 -12.65 -2.63
CA ILE A 439 -13.51 -12.02 -1.66
C ILE A 439 -14.66 -11.29 -2.36
N THR A 440 -15.82 -11.22 -1.70
CA THR A 440 -16.97 -10.46 -2.18
C THR A 440 -17.09 -9.14 -1.44
N VAL A 441 -16.38 -8.11 -1.91
CA VAL A 441 -16.35 -6.79 -1.24
C VAL A 441 -17.71 -6.11 -1.25
N PHE A 442 -18.43 -6.16 -2.38
CA PHE A 442 -19.71 -5.46 -2.55
C PHE A 442 -20.89 -6.07 -1.78
N ASP A 443 -20.78 -7.33 -1.36
CA ASP A 443 -21.78 -8.02 -0.54
C ASP A 443 -21.64 -7.70 0.96
N LYS A 444 -20.54 -7.04 1.36
CA LYS A 444 -20.31 -6.67 2.76
C LYS A 444 -21.06 -5.40 3.13
N ASN A 445 -21.36 -5.28 4.42
CA ASN A 445 -21.81 -4.02 5.00
C ASN A 445 -20.74 -2.93 4.80
N ILE A 446 -21.20 -1.72 4.53
CA ILE A 446 -20.33 -0.55 4.37
C ILE A 446 -19.48 -0.37 5.63
N GLY A 447 -18.18 -0.13 5.42
CA GLY A 447 -17.23 0.19 6.50
C GLY A 447 -16.67 -1.01 7.27
N VAL A 448 -17.12 -2.24 7.00
CA VAL A 448 -16.55 -3.45 7.62
C VAL A 448 -15.30 -3.89 6.86
N SER A 449 -14.15 -3.88 7.54
CA SER A 449 -12.86 -4.25 6.94
C SER A 449 -12.64 -5.76 6.84
N GLN A 450 -12.08 -6.19 5.71
CA GLN A 450 -11.38 -7.47 5.57
C GLN A 450 -9.87 -7.20 5.57
N ILE A 451 -9.10 -7.98 6.34
CA ILE A 451 -7.69 -7.69 6.61
C ILE A 451 -6.78 -8.72 5.94
N GLY A 452 -5.72 -8.25 5.29
CA GLY A 452 -4.69 -9.07 4.66
C GLY A 452 -3.37 -8.32 4.46
N LYS A 453 -2.57 -8.72 3.47
CA LYS A 453 -1.25 -8.13 3.16
C LYS A 453 -1.10 -7.69 1.70
N LYS A 454 -1.84 -8.30 0.77
CA LYS A 454 -1.83 -7.98 -0.66
C LYS A 454 -3.24 -8.04 -1.22
N PHE A 455 -3.62 -7.06 -2.03
CA PHE A 455 -4.89 -7.06 -2.74
C PHE A 455 -4.68 -7.01 -4.25
N VAL A 456 -5.52 -7.73 -5.01
CA VAL A 456 -5.47 -7.78 -6.47
C VAL A 456 -6.88 -7.64 -7.06
N ILE A 457 -6.99 -6.89 -8.15
CA ILE A 457 -8.18 -6.83 -9.01
C ILE A 457 -7.79 -7.40 -10.36
N ASN A 458 -8.47 -8.46 -10.81
CA ASN A 458 -8.41 -8.89 -12.20
C ASN A 458 -9.76 -8.56 -12.85
N GLN A 459 -9.75 -7.82 -13.95
CA GLN A 459 -10.96 -7.46 -14.67
C GLN A 459 -10.76 -7.54 -16.18
N SER A 460 -11.83 -7.92 -16.87
CA SER A 460 -11.90 -7.93 -18.33
C SER A 460 -13.19 -7.24 -18.76
N VAL A 461 -13.08 -6.23 -19.63
CA VAL A 461 -14.22 -5.48 -20.18
C VAL A 461 -14.13 -5.37 -21.69
N TYR A 462 -15.28 -5.18 -22.34
CA TYR A 462 -15.37 -4.70 -23.71
C TYR A 462 -15.48 -3.18 -23.72
N GLY A 463 -14.68 -2.52 -24.57
CA GLY A 463 -14.97 -1.16 -25.01
C GLY A 463 -15.97 -1.22 -26.16
N ARG A 464 -17.15 -0.62 -26.00
CA ARG A 464 -18.29 -0.75 -26.92
C ARG A 464 -18.67 0.60 -27.51
N ASP A 465 -19.00 0.61 -28.79
CA ASP A 465 -19.63 1.77 -29.41
C ASP A 465 -21.02 2.00 -28.80
N PRO A 466 -21.29 3.15 -28.18
CA PRO A 466 -22.58 3.40 -27.56
C PRO A 466 -23.73 3.52 -28.58
N VAL A 467 -23.47 3.77 -29.86
CA VAL A 467 -24.49 3.88 -30.91
C VAL A 467 -24.83 2.50 -31.46
N SER A 468 -23.87 1.83 -32.12
CA SER A 468 -24.11 0.53 -32.77
C SER A 468 -24.17 -0.66 -31.79
N LYS A 469 -23.70 -0.46 -30.55
CA LYS A 469 -23.49 -1.52 -29.53
C LYS A 469 -22.45 -2.58 -29.91
N GLU A 470 -21.65 -2.35 -30.95
CA GLU A 470 -20.55 -3.22 -31.34
C GLU A 470 -19.38 -3.14 -30.34
N ASN A 471 -18.82 -4.30 -29.98
CA ASN A 471 -17.60 -4.32 -29.15
C ASN A 471 -16.40 -3.96 -30.03
N LEU A 472 -15.75 -2.83 -29.73
CA LEU A 472 -14.61 -2.29 -30.47
C LEU A 472 -13.28 -2.75 -29.86
N LEU A 473 -13.21 -2.87 -28.54
CA LEU A 473 -12.01 -3.22 -27.79
C LEU A 473 -12.27 -4.38 -26.83
N ARG A 474 -11.26 -5.20 -26.59
CA ARG A 474 -11.13 -6.04 -25.40
C ARG A 474 -10.05 -5.43 -24.50
N ILE A 475 -10.36 -5.26 -23.22
CA ILE A 475 -9.50 -4.60 -22.24
C ILE A 475 -9.36 -5.54 -21.06
N ASP A 476 -8.16 -6.03 -20.82
CA ASP A 476 -7.83 -6.87 -19.66
C ASP A 476 -6.88 -6.06 -18.76
N THR A 477 -7.25 -5.86 -17.49
CA THR A 477 -6.47 -5.06 -16.54
C THR A 477 -6.29 -5.80 -15.22
N VAL A 478 -5.09 -5.71 -14.67
CA VAL A 478 -4.73 -6.16 -13.32
C VAL A 478 -4.28 -4.96 -12.49
N TYR A 479 -4.89 -4.79 -11.31
CA TYR A 479 -4.38 -3.90 -10.28
C TYR A 479 -3.79 -4.72 -9.14
N GLU A 480 -2.58 -4.39 -8.69
CA GLU A 480 -1.98 -4.99 -7.50
C GLU A 480 -1.67 -3.90 -6.48
N VAL A 481 -2.26 -4.02 -5.29
CA VAL A 481 -1.94 -3.18 -4.14
C VAL A 481 -1.09 -3.96 -3.17
N SER A 482 0.14 -3.49 -2.99
CA SER A 482 1.14 -4.12 -2.10
C SER A 482 1.11 -3.49 -0.71
N LEU A 483 1.75 -4.14 0.27
CA LEU A 483 1.78 -3.67 1.65
C LEU A 483 2.41 -2.28 1.81
N ASN A 484 3.33 -1.89 0.93
CA ASN A 484 3.91 -0.55 0.85
C ASN A 484 2.97 0.52 0.25
N SER A 485 1.70 0.18 -0.02
CA SER A 485 0.69 1.02 -0.65
C SER A 485 0.93 1.38 -2.13
N SER A 486 1.96 0.81 -2.77
CA SER A 486 2.10 0.93 -4.21
C SER A 486 0.96 0.20 -4.93
N VAL A 487 0.44 0.85 -5.98
CA VAL A 487 -0.60 0.29 -6.86
C VAL A 487 0.02 0.08 -8.23
N ARG A 488 0.31 -1.17 -8.59
CA ARG A 488 0.69 -1.51 -9.95
C ARG A 488 -0.57 -1.67 -10.80
N SER A 489 -0.58 -1.08 -11.99
CA SER A 489 -1.62 -1.21 -12.99
C SER A 489 -0.99 -1.76 -14.26
N LEU A 490 -1.38 -2.98 -14.62
CA LEU A 490 -0.96 -3.68 -15.82
C LEU A 490 -2.19 -3.88 -16.70
N GLY A 491 -2.11 -3.55 -17.98
CA GLY A 491 -3.23 -3.76 -18.89
C GLY A 491 -2.84 -4.11 -20.31
N LYS A 492 -3.80 -4.73 -20.99
CA LYS A 492 -3.74 -5.12 -22.40
C LYS A 492 -5.04 -4.67 -23.07
N ILE A 493 -4.91 -3.87 -24.12
CA ILE A 493 -6.01 -3.38 -24.94
C ILE A 493 -5.84 -3.95 -26.35
N GLN A 494 -6.81 -4.75 -26.78
CA GLN A 494 -6.85 -5.34 -28.12
C GLN A 494 -8.00 -4.74 -28.92
N ALA A 495 -7.74 -4.31 -30.16
CA ALA A 495 -8.78 -3.89 -31.08
C ALA A 495 -9.49 -5.13 -31.67
N LEU A 496 -10.81 -5.17 -31.59
CA LEU A 496 -11.63 -6.27 -32.13
C LEU A 496 -12.06 -6.01 -33.58
N THR A 497 -12.12 -4.74 -33.96
CA THR A 497 -12.31 -4.24 -35.32
C THR A 497 -11.28 -3.14 -35.59
N ASP A 498 -11.15 -2.69 -36.83
CA ASP A 498 -10.45 -1.46 -37.13
C ASP A 498 -11.13 -0.27 -36.41
N ILE A 499 -10.34 0.52 -35.69
CA ILE A 499 -10.80 1.69 -34.95
C ILE A 499 -9.98 2.94 -35.29
N GLU A 500 -10.63 4.09 -35.22
CA GLU A 500 -9.99 5.40 -35.24
C GLU A 500 -9.85 5.91 -33.81
N ILE A 501 -8.67 6.43 -33.49
CA ILE A 501 -8.33 6.96 -32.16
C ILE A 501 -8.00 8.44 -32.33
N LYS A 502 -8.89 9.31 -31.86
CA LYS A 502 -8.65 10.75 -31.88
C LYS A 502 -7.55 11.13 -30.91
N ASP A 503 -7.66 10.65 -29.67
CA ASP A 503 -6.72 10.88 -28.58
C ASP A 503 -6.61 9.63 -27.71
N GLY A 504 -5.41 9.25 -27.29
CA GLY A 504 -5.20 8.11 -26.40
C GLY A 504 -4.13 8.39 -25.37
N TYR A 505 -4.46 8.16 -24.11
CA TYR A 505 -3.58 8.39 -22.96
C TYR A 505 -3.44 7.12 -22.15
N ASN A 506 -2.23 6.86 -21.67
CA ASN A 506 -1.93 5.80 -20.70
C ASN A 506 -1.23 6.42 -19.48
N LEU A 507 -1.36 5.80 -18.31
CA LEU A 507 -0.57 6.08 -17.11
C LEU A 507 -0.53 7.58 -16.78
N MET A 508 -1.69 8.15 -16.51
CA MET A 508 -1.89 9.54 -16.12
C MET A 508 -1.83 9.70 -14.59
N LEU A 509 -1.40 10.86 -14.12
CA LEU A 509 -1.29 11.15 -12.68
C LEU A 509 -2.06 12.43 -12.29
N PRO A 510 -3.36 12.29 -11.94
CA PRO A 510 -4.17 13.40 -11.42
C PRO A 510 -3.89 13.61 -9.93
N VAL A 511 -3.55 14.83 -9.55
CA VAL A 511 -3.10 15.23 -8.20
C VAL A 511 -3.80 16.49 -7.73
N TYR A 512 -4.00 16.62 -6.42
CA TYR A 512 -4.43 17.88 -5.82
C TYR A 512 -3.24 18.83 -5.69
N ASN A 513 -3.47 20.12 -5.98
CA ASN A 513 -2.44 21.17 -5.91
C ASN A 513 -1.73 21.23 -4.56
N ASP A 514 -2.47 20.98 -3.48
CA ASP A 514 -1.92 20.99 -2.12
C ASP A 514 -0.78 19.98 -1.95
N SER A 515 -0.87 18.85 -2.65
CA SER A 515 0.13 17.78 -2.69
C SER A 515 1.14 17.88 -3.85
N ALA A 516 0.92 18.80 -4.79
CA ALA A 516 1.61 18.85 -6.08
C ALA A 516 1.81 20.30 -6.56
N ARG A 517 2.80 20.99 -5.99
CA ARG A 517 3.23 22.33 -6.41
C ARG A 517 4.48 22.30 -7.30
N ARG A 518 5.15 21.14 -7.39
CA ARG A 518 6.28 20.90 -8.28
C ARG A 518 6.25 19.46 -8.81
N LEU A 519 6.69 19.27 -10.06
CA LEU A 519 6.95 17.97 -10.68
C LEU A 519 8.45 17.83 -10.92
N LYS A 520 9.02 16.68 -10.55
CA LYS A 520 10.36 16.24 -10.95
C LYS A 520 10.26 14.97 -11.80
N THR A 521 11.09 14.88 -12.82
CA THR A 521 11.11 13.76 -13.76
C THR A 521 12.40 12.96 -13.63
N SER A 522 12.38 11.75 -14.17
CA SER A 522 13.55 10.89 -14.27
C SER A 522 14.61 11.38 -15.27
N ARG A 523 14.38 12.52 -15.93
CA ARG A 523 15.41 13.25 -16.69
C ARG A 523 16.03 14.41 -15.91
N TYR A 524 15.72 14.49 -14.60
CA TYR A 524 16.19 15.52 -13.67
C TYR A 524 15.70 16.94 -13.99
N ASN A 525 14.61 17.05 -14.76
CA ASN A 525 13.97 18.34 -15.03
C ASN A 525 12.91 18.63 -13.97
N TYR A 526 12.64 19.92 -13.80
CA TYR A 526 11.74 20.46 -12.79
C TYR A 526 10.70 21.36 -13.42
N TYR A 527 9.44 21.18 -13.03
CA TYR A 527 8.33 21.95 -13.54
C TYR A 527 7.48 22.49 -12.39
N PRO A 528 7.21 23.81 -12.33
CA PRO A 528 6.28 24.38 -11.36
C PRO A 528 4.84 24.02 -11.74
N THR A 529 4.06 23.62 -10.73
CA THR A 529 2.71 23.08 -10.88
C THR A 529 1.76 23.89 -9.99
N ILE A 530 1.79 25.22 -10.10
CA ILE A 530 1.04 26.14 -9.21
C ILE A 530 -0.06 26.89 -10.00
N LYS A 531 -0.36 26.46 -11.23
CA LYS A 531 -1.34 27.14 -12.08
C LYS A 531 -2.71 26.44 -11.96
N ASN A 532 -3.79 27.23 -12.02
CA ASN A 532 -5.19 26.77 -12.03
C ASN A 532 -6.03 27.55 -13.06
N ASP A 533 -5.40 27.85 -14.20
CA ASP A 533 -5.86 28.84 -15.19
C ASP A 533 -6.39 28.21 -16.49
N GLY A 534 -6.49 26.88 -16.55
CA GLY A 534 -6.89 26.16 -17.77
C GLY A 534 -5.73 25.92 -18.75
N SER A 535 -4.51 26.35 -18.42
CA SER A 535 -3.36 26.21 -19.32
C SER A 535 -2.77 24.79 -19.33
N HIS A 536 -1.88 24.54 -20.29
CA HIS A 536 -1.03 23.35 -20.32
C HIS A 536 0.44 23.76 -20.16
N THR A 537 1.18 23.02 -19.33
CA THR A 537 2.65 23.06 -19.33
C THR A 537 3.16 21.84 -20.09
N ASN A 538 3.61 22.05 -21.32
CA ASN A 538 4.27 21.00 -22.10
C ASN A 538 5.67 20.72 -21.53
N LEU A 539 5.99 19.44 -21.38
CA LEU A 539 7.25 18.99 -20.79
C LEU A 539 8.29 18.84 -21.91
N ILE A 540 8.76 19.98 -22.44
CA ILE A 540 9.52 20.03 -23.70
C ILE A 540 10.89 19.33 -23.66
N GLU A 541 11.49 19.19 -22.49
CA GLU A 541 12.77 18.50 -22.27
C GLU A 541 12.59 17.00 -22.01
N GLU A 542 11.35 16.58 -21.77
CA GLU A 542 11.00 15.17 -21.62
C GLU A 542 10.85 14.50 -22.98
N LYS A 543 11.11 13.20 -22.97
CA LYS A 543 11.00 12.35 -24.16
C LYS A 543 9.95 11.28 -23.91
N ASP A 544 9.54 10.60 -24.97
CA ASP A 544 8.55 9.53 -24.86
C ASP A 544 9.08 8.22 -24.28
N ASP A 545 10.30 8.24 -23.74
CA ASP A 545 10.92 7.20 -22.90
C ASP A 545 11.15 7.69 -21.45
N THR A 546 10.64 8.87 -21.07
CA THR A 546 10.67 9.31 -19.66
C THR A 546 9.82 8.34 -18.83
N SER A 547 10.46 7.73 -17.83
CA SER A 547 9.92 6.57 -17.13
C SER A 547 9.36 6.88 -15.75
N SER A 548 9.77 7.96 -15.09
CA SER A 548 9.43 8.17 -13.69
C SER A 548 9.19 9.64 -13.35
N TYR A 549 8.17 9.87 -12.53
CA TYR A 549 7.62 11.18 -12.21
C TYR A 549 7.30 11.24 -10.72
N ILE A 550 7.56 12.39 -10.08
CA ILE A 550 7.15 12.65 -8.71
C ILE A 550 6.65 14.08 -8.56
N PHE A 551 5.42 14.22 -8.07
CA PHE A 551 4.89 15.47 -7.55
C PHE A 551 5.24 15.61 -6.07
N THR A 552 5.67 16.80 -5.69
CA THR A 552 5.87 17.23 -4.29
C THR A 552 5.31 18.63 -4.09
N SER A 553 5.22 19.05 -2.82
CA SER A 553 4.72 20.38 -2.45
C SER A 553 5.66 21.05 -1.45
N ASP A 554 5.92 22.34 -1.65
CA ASP A 554 6.63 23.18 -0.68
C ASP A 554 5.72 23.71 0.44
N VAL A 555 4.41 23.51 0.33
CA VAL A 555 3.42 23.89 1.35
C VAL A 555 3.09 22.68 2.24
N ASN A 556 2.70 21.56 1.62
CA ASN A 556 2.56 20.29 2.34
C ASN A 556 3.83 19.47 2.10
N THR A 557 4.87 19.83 2.85
CA THR A 557 6.26 19.35 2.72
C THR A 557 6.45 17.85 2.86
N ASN A 558 5.41 17.14 3.34
CA ASN A 558 5.42 15.71 3.57
C ASN A 558 4.64 14.91 2.52
N LEU A 559 3.84 15.54 1.66
CA LEU A 559 3.00 14.82 0.70
C LEU A 559 3.72 14.62 -0.63
N PHE A 560 3.49 13.46 -1.23
CA PHE A 560 3.97 13.17 -2.58
C PHE A 560 2.99 12.29 -3.35
N SER A 561 3.14 12.33 -4.68
CA SER A 561 2.50 11.40 -5.60
C SER A 561 3.47 11.07 -6.73
N ALA A 562 3.78 9.80 -6.92
CA ALA A 562 4.74 9.33 -7.89
C ALA A 562 4.13 8.30 -8.85
N LEU A 563 4.72 8.24 -10.04
CA LEU A 563 4.41 7.27 -11.09
C LEU A 563 5.73 6.74 -11.66
N MET A 564 5.86 5.42 -11.73
CA MET A 564 6.85 4.72 -12.54
C MET A 564 6.14 4.03 -13.70
N ILE A 565 6.65 4.20 -14.91
CA ILE A 565 6.19 3.55 -16.13
C ILE A 565 7.20 2.45 -16.44
N HIS A 566 6.73 1.22 -16.36
CA HIS A 566 7.51 0.05 -16.75
C HIS A 566 7.42 -0.14 -18.25
N ASP A 567 8.49 -0.65 -18.85
CA ASP A 567 8.55 -0.95 -20.28
C ASP A 567 8.00 0.20 -21.16
N VAL A 568 8.66 1.36 -21.07
CA VAL A 568 8.24 2.58 -21.77
C VAL A 568 8.00 2.37 -23.27
N LEU A 569 8.78 1.47 -23.90
CA LEU A 569 8.65 1.13 -25.32
C LEU A 569 7.23 0.68 -25.67
N HIS A 570 6.68 -0.23 -24.87
CA HIS A 570 5.32 -0.74 -25.10
C HIS A 570 4.26 0.15 -24.45
N SER A 571 4.46 0.56 -23.19
CA SER A 571 3.49 1.35 -22.41
C SER A 571 3.18 2.72 -23.03
N LEU A 572 4.21 3.38 -23.59
CA LEU A 572 4.12 4.70 -24.20
C LEU A 572 4.23 4.67 -25.73
N ARG A 573 4.32 3.47 -26.34
CA ARG A 573 4.57 3.30 -27.78
C ARG A 573 5.85 4.02 -28.25
N THR A 574 6.89 4.15 -27.43
CA THR A 574 8.07 5.01 -27.67
C THR A 574 8.64 4.86 -29.08
N GLY A 575 8.92 5.97 -29.75
CA GLY A 575 9.48 5.98 -31.12
C GLY A 575 8.49 5.64 -32.24
N LEU A 576 7.24 5.29 -31.93
CA LEU A 576 6.19 5.03 -32.93
C LEU A 576 5.44 6.31 -33.34
N GLU A 577 4.96 6.32 -34.58
CA GLU A 577 4.15 7.40 -35.16
C GLU A 577 2.72 7.46 -34.61
N GLY A 578 1.98 8.50 -35.02
CA GLY A 578 0.58 8.70 -34.64
C GLY A 578 0.42 9.21 -33.21
N LYS A 579 1.30 10.14 -32.79
CA LYS A 579 1.29 10.82 -31.49
C LYS A 579 1.43 12.33 -31.69
N PHE A 580 1.30 13.10 -30.61
CA PHE A 580 1.74 14.49 -30.62
C PHE A 580 3.24 14.61 -31.00
N PRO A 581 3.65 15.75 -31.59
CA PRO A 581 5.06 16.04 -31.86
C PRO A 581 5.92 15.93 -30.60
N GLU A 582 7.21 15.66 -30.78
CA GLU A 582 8.18 15.69 -29.68
C GLU A 582 8.09 17.03 -28.91
N GLY A 583 8.29 16.97 -27.59
CA GLY A 583 8.06 18.08 -26.67
C GLY A 583 6.59 18.36 -26.32
N ASN A 584 5.61 17.69 -26.95
CA ASN A 584 4.17 17.82 -26.65
C ASN A 584 3.51 16.47 -26.28
N ARG A 585 4.30 15.40 -26.13
CA ARG A 585 3.79 14.05 -25.82
C ARG A 585 3.41 13.88 -24.35
N THR A 586 4.06 14.65 -23.47
CA THR A 586 3.77 14.68 -22.04
C THR A 586 3.55 16.13 -21.62
N TRP A 587 2.50 16.38 -20.85
CA TRP A 587 2.20 17.71 -20.33
C TRP A 587 1.46 17.63 -19.00
N ILE A 588 1.40 18.77 -18.33
CA ILE A 588 0.59 18.98 -17.14
C ILE A 588 -0.60 19.85 -17.55
N GLU A 589 -1.81 19.33 -17.38
CA GLU A 589 -3.04 20.10 -17.51
C GLU A 589 -3.35 20.80 -16.19
N HIS A 590 -3.44 22.14 -16.23
CA HIS A 590 -3.81 22.99 -15.10
C HIS A 590 -5.30 23.28 -15.17
N ARG A 591 -6.13 22.57 -14.40
CA ARG A 591 -7.59 22.70 -14.56
C ARG A 591 -8.08 24.06 -14.09
N LEU A 592 -8.84 24.73 -14.95
CA LEU A 592 -9.41 26.05 -14.65
C LEU A 592 -10.33 25.96 -13.42
N ASN A 593 -10.11 26.86 -12.45
CA ASN A 593 -10.92 26.97 -11.22
C ASN A 593 -11.05 25.66 -10.44
N SER A 594 -10.04 24.79 -10.54
CA SER A 594 -10.00 23.50 -9.85
C SER A 594 -8.76 23.41 -8.97
N THR A 595 -8.81 22.53 -7.98
CA THR A 595 -7.63 22.14 -7.19
C THR A 595 -6.88 20.96 -7.81
N MET A 596 -7.23 20.55 -9.04
CA MET A 596 -6.64 19.43 -9.75
C MET A 596 -5.60 19.88 -10.77
N GLN A 597 -4.49 19.16 -10.80
CA GLN A 597 -3.60 19.08 -11.96
C GLN A 597 -3.47 17.65 -12.42
N LYS A 598 -3.16 17.45 -13.70
CA LYS A 598 -3.03 16.10 -14.26
C LYS A 598 -1.85 16.01 -15.20
N LEU A 599 -0.93 15.08 -14.88
CA LEU A 599 0.11 14.66 -15.82
C LEU A 599 -0.51 13.72 -16.86
N TYR A 600 -0.34 14.04 -18.13
CA TYR A 600 -0.74 13.20 -19.26
C TYR A 600 0.48 12.63 -19.98
N ASN A 601 0.36 11.37 -20.38
CA ASN A 601 1.25 10.74 -21.35
C ASN A 601 0.43 10.35 -22.58
N SER A 602 0.60 11.07 -23.69
CA SER A 602 -0.07 10.77 -24.95
C SER A 602 0.60 9.62 -25.68
N ILE A 603 -0.21 8.62 -26.02
CA ILE A 603 0.19 7.49 -26.83
C ILE A 603 -0.49 7.46 -28.20
N PHE A 604 -1.56 8.22 -28.44
CA PHE A 604 -2.20 8.36 -29.75
C PHE A 604 -2.67 9.78 -30.02
N ARG A 605 -2.57 10.21 -31.29
CA ARG A 605 -3.21 11.41 -31.83
C ARG A 605 -3.61 11.17 -33.28
N TYR A 606 -4.91 11.19 -33.56
CA TYR A 606 -5.52 10.88 -34.87
C TYR A 606 -4.91 9.63 -35.53
N GLY A 607 -4.88 8.53 -34.78
CA GLY A 607 -4.33 7.24 -35.21
C GLY A 607 -5.41 6.25 -35.65
N VAL A 608 -4.96 5.17 -36.27
CA VAL A 608 -5.80 4.00 -36.57
C VAL A 608 -5.15 2.78 -35.94
N MET A 609 -5.96 1.95 -35.29
CA MET A 609 -5.55 0.66 -34.78
C MET A 609 -6.33 -0.43 -35.53
N LYS A 610 -5.60 -1.35 -36.14
CA LYS A 610 -6.19 -2.44 -36.94
C LYS A 610 -6.73 -3.55 -36.06
N ALA A 611 -7.73 -4.28 -36.55
CA ALA A 611 -8.26 -5.45 -35.89
C ALA A 611 -7.12 -6.40 -35.47
N ASN A 612 -7.24 -6.96 -34.26
CA ASN A 612 -6.27 -7.81 -33.57
C ASN A 612 -4.96 -7.15 -33.12
N GLN A 613 -4.69 -5.89 -33.46
CA GLN A 613 -3.57 -5.17 -32.85
C GLN A 613 -3.77 -5.08 -31.34
N THR A 614 -2.66 -5.01 -30.60
CA THR A 614 -2.65 -4.96 -29.15
C THR A 614 -1.72 -3.85 -28.68
N ILE A 615 -2.14 -3.12 -27.66
CA ILE A 615 -1.30 -2.23 -26.86
C ILE A 615 -1.29 -2.74 -25.41
N THR A 616 -0.14 -2.65 -24.76
CA THR A 616 0.00 -2.96 -23.33
C THR A 616 0.42 -1.70 -22.58
N PHE A 617 0.10 -1.64 -21.29
CA PHE A 617 0.63 -0.64 -20.37
C PHE A 617 0.99 -1.29 -19.04
N ASP A 618 2.06 -0.82 -18.41
CA ASP A 618 2.50 -1.26 -17.09
C ASP A 618 3.06 -0.07 -16.32
N GLY A 619 2.49 0.23 -15.16
CA GLY A 619 2.97 1.32 -14.32
C GLY A 619 2.65 1.10 -12.85
N THR A 620 3.45 1.72 -11.99
CA THR A 620 3.24 1.72 -10.54
C THR A 620 3.02 3.13 -10.04
N PHE A 621 1.89 3.32 -9.35
CA PHE A 621 1.55 4.51 -8.61
C PHE A 621 1.97 4.35 -7.16
N LEU A 622 2.53 5.40 -6.56
CA LEU A 622 2.71 5.48 -5.12
C LEU A 622 2.45 6.91 -4.69
N SER A 623 1.46 7.08 -3.85
CA SER A 623 1.22 8.33 -3.14
C SER A 623 1.59 8.14 -1.68
N GLY A 624 1.62 9.22 -0.91
CA GLY A 624 1.72 9.08 0.54
C GLY A 624 2.25 10.29 1.26
N GLU A 625 2.65 10.04 2.50
CA GLU A 625 3.24 11.00 3.41
C GLU A 625 4.61 10.49 3.88
N LEU A 626 5.64 11.31 3.68
CA LEU A 626 7.00 11.07 4.14
C LEU A 626 7.60 12.39 4.61
N ASN A 627 8.19 12.41 5.80
CA ASN A 627 8.74 13.64 6.38
C ASN A 627 9.75 14.31 5.44
N ASN A 628 9.52 15.60 5.16
CA ASN A 628 10.37 16.43 4.31
C ASN A 628 10.61 15.88 2.88
N ILE A 629 9.64 15.16 2.31
CA ILE A 629 9.77 14.58 0.96
C ILE A 629 10.02 15.63 -0.14
N HIS A 630 9.59 16.88 0.07
CA HIS A 630 9.91 18.00 -0.84
C HIS A 630 11.41 18.27 -1.00
N ASN A 631 12.28 17.76 -0.12
CA ASN A 631 13.74 17.83 -0.24
C ASN A 631 14.35 16.75 -1.13
N LEU A 632 13.55 15.78 -1.62
CA LEU A 632 14.00 14.81 -2.63
C LEU A 632 14.22 15.47 -4.02
N MET A 633 13.95 16.77 -4.07
CA MET A 633 14.09 17.70 -5.19
C MET A 633 15.52 18.16 -5.34
#